data_AF-A0A1Y5KHK9-F1
#
_entry.id   AF-A0A1Y5KHK9-F1
#
_cell.length_a   1.000
_cell.length_b   1.000
_cell.length_c   1.000
_cell.angle_alpha   90.00
_cell.angle_beta   90.00
_cell.angle_gamma   90.00
#
_symmetry.space_group_name_H-M   'P 1'
#
loop_
_entity.id
_entity.type
_entity.pdbx_description
1 polymer ?
#
loop_
_entity_poly.entity_id
_entity_poly.type
_entity_poly.pdbx_seq_one_letter_code
_entity_poly.pdbx_strand_id
1 'polypeptide(L)'
;MIPKIISVETLILTNKLQEWTAVYFRKILFHNESQYLLVEQQESRKILKAKFIEGELRLITINLEEYTDLQNHFNWLNYEFERSSTTSEEEYWVLGISFNKMVSKDSTVSEFKISNEKPLDILPYILRTGDGHVFFSK
;
A
#
# COMPACT_ATOMS: atom_id res chain seq x y z
N MET A 1 -4.07 -6.11 25.46
CA MET A 1 -3.38 -4.92 24.94
C MET A 1 -3.17 -5.14 23.45
N ILE A 2 -3.71 -4.28 22.58
CA ILE A 2 -3.52 -4.41 21.12
C ILE A 2 -2.13 -3.85 20.79
N PRO A 3 -1.24 -4.61 20.13
CA PRO A 3 0.11 -4.13 19.85
C PRO A 3 0.07 -2.90 18.93
N LYS A 4 0.82 -1.87 19.30
CA LYS A 4 0.98 -0.65 18.49
C LYS A 4 1.92 -0.97 17.33
N ILE A 5 1.42 -0.85 16.10
CA ILE A 5 2.24 -0.98 14.89
C ILE A 5 2.99 0.34 14.70
N ILE A 6 4.28 0.27 14.45
CA ILE A 6 5.16 1.44 14.29
C ILE A 6 5.28 1.77 12.81
N SER A 7 5.58 0.77 11.99
CA SER A 7 5.72 0.92 10.55
C SER A 7 5.31 -0.37 9.84
N VAL A 8 4.81 -0.23 8.61
CA VAL A 8 4.68 -1.30 7.64
C VAL A 8 5.83 -1.15 6.66
N GLU A 9 6.60 -2.22 6.44
CA GLU A 9 7.84 -2.16 5.65
C GLU A 9 7.62 -2.72 4.24
N THR A 10 7.11 -3.94 4.15
CA THR A 10 7.03 -4.69 2.89
C THR A 10 5.67 -5.35 2.74
N LEU A 11 5.16 -5.36 1.52
CA LEU A 11 3.99 -6.11 1.10
C LEU A 11 4.41 -7.16 0.08
N ILE A 12 3.83 -8.35 0.18
CA ILE A 12 3.94 -9.38 -0.85
C ILE A 12 2.64 -9.37 -1.63
N LEU A 13 2.74 -9.02 -2.91
CA LEU A 13 1.64 -8.92 -3.84
C LEU A 13 1.62 -10.15 -4.75
N THR A 14 0.42 -10.58 -5.13
CA THR A 14 0.23 -11.49 -6.26
C THR A 14 -0.75 -10.91 -7.26
N ASN A 15 -0.59 -11.23 -8.55
CA ASN A 15 -1.48 -10.79 -9.61
C ASN A 15 -2.34 -11.97 -10.13
N LYS A 16 -3.15 -11.70 -11.17
CA LYS A 16 -4.02 -12.71 -11.81
C LYS A 16 -3.26 -13.89 -12.42
N LEU A 17 -1.98 -13.71 -12.73
CA LEU A 17 -1.09 -14.73 -13.28
C LEU A 17 -0.36 -15.52 -12.18
N GLN A 18 -0.69 -15.29 -10.91
CA GLN A 18 -0.05 -15.90 -9.74
C GLN A 18 1.45 -15.56 -9.62
N GLU A 19 1.90 -14.48 -10.24
CA GLU A 19 3.26 -13.99 -10.06
C GLU A 19 3.36 -13.26 -8.74
N TRP A 20 4.46 -13.46 -8.01
CA TRP A 20 4.67 -12.88 -6.69
C TRP A 20 5.69 -11.76 -6.77
N THR A 21 5.36 -10.64 -6.16
CA THR A 21 6.23 -9.46 -6.12
C THR A 21 6.29 -8.90 -4.70
N ALA A 22 7.50 -8.66 -4.21
CA ALA A 22 7.71 -7.90 -2.98
C ALA A 22 7.83 -6.41 -3.30
N VAL A 23 7.07 -5.58 -2.59
CA VAL A 23 7.13 -4.11 -2.70
C VAL A 23 7.31 -3.48 -1.32
N TYR A 24 8.08 -2.40 -1.25
CA TYR A 24 8.21 -1.60 -0.04
C TYR A 24 7.00 -0.67 0.09
N PHE A 25 6.34 -0.70 1.23
CA PHE A 25 5.30 0.27 1.55
C PHE A 25 5.97 1.59 1.93
N ARG A 26 5.50 2.70 1.35
CA ARG A 26 5.96 4.04 1.73
C ARG A 26 4.89 4.74 2.53
N LYS A 27 3.71 4.91 1.92
CA LYS A 27 2.64 5.77 2.45
C LYS A 27 1.27 5.32 1.97
N ILE A 28 0.24 5.66 2.75
CA ILE A 28 -1.15 5.65 2.32
C ILE A 28 -1.64 7.08 2.15
N LEU A 29 -2.41 7.32 1.09
CA LEU A 29 -3.03 8.59 0.76
C LEU A 29 -4.54 8.41 0.81
N PHE A 30 -5.23 9.39 1.36
CA PHE A 30 -6.68 9.50 1.36
C PHE A 30 -7.03 10.69 0.50
N HIS A 31 -7.69 10.43 -0.63
CA HIS A 31 -8.12 11.46 -1.56
C HIS A 31 -9.40 11.07 -2.29
N ASN A 32 -10.36 11.99 -2.37
CA ASN A 32 -11.67 11.77 -3.01
C ASN A 32 -12.32 10.44 -2.57
N GLU A 33 -12.43 10.26 -1.25
CA GLU A 33 -12.99 9.07 -0.58
C GLU A 33 -12.27 7.75 -0.90
N SER A 34 -11.16 7.81 -1.63
CA SER A 34 -10.36 6.66 -2.06
C SER A 34 -9.09 6.56 -1.23
N GLN A 35 -8.60 5.33 -1.05
CA GLN A 35 -7.31 5.06 -0.42
C GLN A 35 -6.31 4.63 -1.49
N TYR A 36 -5.14 5.25 -1.50
CA TYR A 36 -4.05 4.95 -2.41
C TYR A 36 -2.81 4.56 -1.62
N LEU A 37 -2.14 3.51 -2.06
CA LEU A 37 -0.88 3.04 -1.49
C LEU A 37 0.24 3.48 -2.43
N LEU A 38 1.17 4.24 -1.88
CA LEU A 38 2.46 4.47 -2.51
C LEU A 38 3.39 3.34 -2.12
N VAL A 39 3.84 2.59 -3.13
CA VAL A 39 4.76 1.47 -2.98
C VAL A 39 5.99 1.66 -3.86
N GLU A 40 7.08 1.01 -3.50
CA GLU A 40 8.35 1.07 -4.22
C GLU A 40 8.88 -0.34 -4.47
N GLN A 41 9.30 -0.60 -5.70
CA GLN A 41 9.90 -1.85 -6.13
C GLN A 41 11.20 -1.51 -6.87
N GLN A 42 12.34 -1.86 -6.29
CA GLN A 42 13.66 -1.46 -6.82
C GLN A 42 13.74 0.07 -6.97
N GLU A 43 14.04 0.59 -8.17
CA GLU A 43 14.12 2.02 -8.47
C GLU A 43 12.78 2.61 -8.92
N SER A 44 11.73 1.78 -8.98
CA SER A 44 10.42 2.15 -9.51
C SER A 44 9.40 2.39 -8.40
N ARG A 45 8.68 3.51 -8.48
CA ARG A 45 7.57 3.84 -7.56
C ARG A 45 6.24 3.68 -8.27
N LYS A 46 5.27 3.08 -7.56
CA LYS A 46 3.92 2.81 -8.05
C LYS A 46 2.88 3.31 -7.06
N ILE A 47 1.75 3.76 -7.60
CA ILE A 47 0.58 4.13 -6.81
C ILE A 47 -0.52 3.13 -7.12
N LEU A 48 -1.06 2.50 -6.08
CA LEU A 48 -2.12 1.51 -6.19
C LEU A 48 -3.35 1.96 -5.41
N LYS A 49 -4.52 1.94 -6.03
CA LYS A 49 -5.80 2.21 -5.35
C LYS A 49 -6.26 0.97 -4.61
N ALA A 50 -6.57 1.11 -3.33
CA ALA A 50 -7.21 0.07 -2.54
C ALA A 50 -8.72 0.09 -2.79
N LYS A 51 -9.29 -1.09 -3.08
CA LYS A 51 -10.73 -1.32 -3.16
C LYS A 51 -11.09 -2.62 -2.45
N PHE A 52 -12.26 -2.65 -1.80
CA PHE A 52 -12.88 -3.90 -1.37
C PHE A 52 -13.85 -4.38 -2.44
N ILE A 53 -13.57 -5.55 -3.01
CA ILE A 53 -14.45 -6.21 -3.99
C ILE A 53 -14.73 -7.60 -3.44
N GLU A 54 -16.02 -7.93 -3.28
CA GLU A 54 -16.47 -9.25 -2.77
C GLU A 54 -15.90 -9.59 -1.38
N GLY A 55 -15.64 -8.56 -0.55
CA GLY A 55 -15.10 -8.73 0.80
C GLY A 55 -13.58 -8.91 0.87
N GLU A 56 -12.87 -8.78 -0.25
CA GLU A 56 -11.41 -8.87 -0.30
C GLU A 56 -10.78 -7.54 -0.69
N LEU A 57 -9.65 -7.23 -0.06
CA LEU A 57 -8.84 -6.08 -0.43
C LEU A 57 -8.08 -6.39 -1.72
N ARG A 58 -8.31 -5.56 -2.74
CA ARG A 58 -7.57 -5.54 -4.00
C ARG A 58 -6.86 -4.21 -4.16
N LEU A 59 -5.64 -4.28 -4.67
CA LEU A 59 -4.82 -3.12 -5.03
C LEU A 59 -4.78 -3.02 -6.55
N ILE A 60 -5.17 -1.88 -7.08
CA ILE A 60 -5.42 -1.71 -8.51
C ILE A 60 -4.59 -0.54 -9.04
N THR A 61 -4.04 -0.66 -10.23
CA THR A 61 -3.40 0.48 -10.91
C THR A 61 -4.39 1.62 -11.12
N ILE A 62 -3.94 2.84 -10.88
CA ILE A 62 -4.75 4.04 -11.11
C ILE A 62 -4.69 4.49 -12.56
N ASN A 63 -5.75 5.15 -13.02
CA ASN A 63 -5.77 5.73 -14.36
C ASN A 63 -5.05 7.09 -14.41
N LEU A 64 -4.90 7.65 -15.62
CA LEU A 64 -4.21 8.91 -15.85
C LEU A 64 -4.87 10.11 -15.16
N GLU A 65 -6.21 10.12 -15.10
CA GLU A 65 -6.97 11.19 -14.46
C GLU A 65 -6.73 11.20 -12.95
N GLU A 66 -6.87 10.03 -12.29
CA GLU A 66 -6.57 9.84 -10.87
C GLU A 66 -5.12 10.19 -10.55
N TYR A 67 -4.18 9.79 -11.41
CA TYR A 67 -2.77 10.11 -11.25
C TYR A 67 -2.51 11.62 -11.31
N THR A 68 -3.08 12.30 -12.31
CA THR A 68 -2.90 13.74 -12.51
C THR A 68 -3.49 14.53 -11.35
N ASP A 69 -4.65 14.10 -10.86
CA ASP A 69 -5.32 14.69 -9.70
C ASP A 69 -4.46 14.56 -8.43
N LEU A 70 -3.95 13.36 -8.14
CA LEU A 70 -3.02 13.11 -7.03
C LEU A 70 -1.74 13.94 -7.16
N GLN A 71 -1.16 14.03 -8.37
CA GLN A 71 0.06 14.81 -8.61
C GLN A 71 -0.16 16.30 -8.32
N ASN A 72 -1.29 16.84 -8.78
CA ASN A 72 -1.67 18.24 -8.55
C ASN A 72 -1.93 18.51 -7.07
N HIS A 73 -2.62 17.60 -6.39
CA HIS A 73 -3.02 17.80 -5.00
C HIS A 73 -1.84 17.68 -4.02
N PHE A 74 -0.96 16.69 -4.22
CA PHE A 74 0.16 16.45 -3.30
C PHE A 74 1.46 17.16 -3.71
N ASN A 75 1.45 17.96 -4.79
CA ASN A 75 2.57 18.75 -5.30
C ASN A 75 3.86 17.91 -5.49
N TRP A 76 3.73 16.74 -6.09
CA TRP A 76 4.80 15.74 -6.23
C TRP A 76 5.71 15.99 -7.43
N LEU A 77 6.15 17.23 -7.63
CA LEU A 77 6.94 17.66 -8.79
C LEU A 77 8.27 16.91 -8.99
N ASN A 78 8.77 16.17 -7.98
CA ASN A 78 10.04 15.45 -8.01
C ASN A 78 9.91 13.92 -7.95
N TYR A 79 8.70 13.37 -7.96
CA TYR A 79 8.53 11.91 -7.93
C TYR A 79 8.24 11.40 -9.35
N GLU A 80 9.22 10.76 -9.97
CA GLU A 80 9.01 9.97 -11.18
C GLU A 80 8.32 8.66 -10.76
N PHE A 81 7.02 8.56 -11.03
CA PHE A 81 6.26 7.33 -10.84
C PHE A 81 6.23 6.57 -12.16
N GLU A 82 6.29 5.24 -12.10
CA GLU A 82 6.00 4.41 -13.26
C GLU A 82 4.55 4.66 -13.69
N ARG A 83 4.40 5.33 -14.84
CA ARG A 83 3.11 5.43 -15.53
C ARG A 83 2.77 4.02 -16.02
N SER A 84 1.61 3.48 -15.64
CA SER A 84 1.11 2.31 -16.35
C SER A 84 0.76 2.77 -17.77
N SER A 85 1.66 2.52 -18.71
CA SER A 85 1.45 2.73 -20.16
C SER A 85 0.51 1.69 -20.76
N THR A 86 0.11 0.70 -19.96
CA THR A 86 -0.79 -0.38 -20.33
C THR A 86 -2.24 0.04 -20.13
N THR A 87 -3.04 -0.17 -21.16
CA THR A 87 -4.51 0.00 -21.16
C THR A 87 -5.23 -1.03 -20.27
N SER A 88 -4.50 -1.95 -19.65
CA SER A 88 -5.05 -2.99 -18.78
C SER A 88 -4.90 -2.57 -17.32
N GLU A 89 -6.03 -2.48 -16.63
CA GLU A 89 -6.11 -2.36 -15.18
C GLU A 89 -5.44 -3.59 -14.54
N GLU A 90 -4.25 -3.41 -13.97
CA GLU A 90 -3.59 -4.47 -13.21
C GLU A 90 -4.16 -4.53 -11.80
N GLU A 91 -4.37 -5.74 -11.32
CA GLU A 91 -5.00 -6.02 -10.04
C GLU A 91 -4.10 -6.96 -9.24
N TYR A 92 -3.94 -6.60 -7.97
CA TYR A 92 -3.06 -7.26 -7.04
C TYR A 92 -3.79 -7.62 -5.75
N TRP A 93 -3.48 -8.80 -5.22
CA TRP A 93 -3.87 -9.24 -3.89
C TRP A 93 -2.66 -9.20 -2.98
N VAL A 94 -2.87 -8.85 -1.71
CA VAL A 94 -1.80 -8.84 -0.72
C VAL A 94 -1.76 -10.20 -0.03
N LEU A 95 -0.73 -11.00 -0.27
CA LEU A 95 -0.56 -12.29 0.40
C LEU A 95 0.31 -12.19 1.65
N GLY A 96 1.14 -11.16 1.77
CA GLY A 96 2.03 -11.01 2.91
C GLY A 96 2.29 -9.57 3.30
N ILE A 97 2.66 -9.38 4.57
CA ILE A 97 3.00 -8.09 5.16
C ILE A 97 4.13 -8.26 6.18
N SER A 98 5.12 -7.37 6.10
CA SER A 98 6.16 -7.16 7.12
C SER A 98 5.90 -5.84 7.84
N PHE A 99 5.89 -5.86 9.17
CA PHE A 99 5.66 -4.66 9.97
C PHE A 99 6.42 -4.70 11.29
N ASN A 100 6.79 -3.54 11.80
CA ASN A 100 7.40 -3.39 13.12
C ASN A 100 6.31 -3.07 14.15
N LYS A 101 6.35 -3.74 15.30
CA LYS A 101 5.44 -3.45 16.42
C LYS A 101 6.20 -3.14 17.70
N MET A 102 5.61 -2.29 18.54
CA MET A 102 6.11 -2.00 19.87
C MET A 102 5.68 -3.11 20.83
N VAL A 103 6.65 -3.73 21.50
CA VAL A 103 6.42 -4.78 22.52
C VAL A 103 6.55 -4.21 23.93
N SER A 104 7.43 -3.24 24.12
CA SER A 104 7.54 -2.40 25.32
C SER A 104 7.95 -0.97 24.92
N LYS A 105 8.02 -0.03 25.87
CA LYS A 105 8.36 1.38 25.58
C LYS A 105 9.68 1.54 24.81
N ASP A 106 10.63 0.63 25.02
CA ASP A 106 11.98 0.69 24.46
C ASP A 106 12.30 -0.50 23.54
N SER A 107 11.32 -1.33 23.17
CA SER A 107 11.55 -2.50 22.31
C SER A 107 10.57 -2.60 21.15
N THR A 108 11.15 -2.86 19.98
CA THR A 108 10.45 -3.10 18.73
C THR A 108 10.77 -4.50 18.23
N VAL A 109 9.78 -5.15 17.63
CA VAL A 109 9.95 -6.46 16.99
C VAL A 109 9.39 -6.37 15.58
N SER A 110 10.14 -6.89 14.62
CA SER A 110 9.68 -7.09 13.25
C SER A 110 8.87 -8.37 13.17
N GLU A 111 7.66 -8.28 12.63
CA GLU A 111 6.79 -9.41 12.36
C GLU A 111 6.53 -9.54 10.86
N PHE A 112 6.49 -10.79 10.41
CA PHE A 112 6.06 -11.14 9.06
C PHE A 112 4.82 -12.02 9.13
N LYS A 113 3.82 -11.68 8.32
CA LYS A 113 2.61 -12.49 8.14
C LYS A 113 2.45 -12.81 6.67
N ILE A 114 2.08 -14.05 6.38
CA ILE A 114 1.71 -14.53 5.06
C ILE A 114 0.40 -15.30 5.15
N SER A 115 -0.45 -15.17 4.15
CA SER A 115 -1.69 -15.88 4.00
C SER A 115 -1.61 -16.80 2.78
N ASN A 116 -2.04 -18.04 2.98
CA ASN A 116 -2.08 -19.07 1.94
C ASN A 116 -3.52 -19.33 1.44
N GLU A 117 -4.53 -18.68 2.02
CA GLU A 117 -5.94 -18.95 1.75
C GLU A 117 -6.65 -17.74 1.13
N LYS A 118 -6.53 -16.58 1.77
CA LYS A 118 -7.22 -15.35 1.37
C LYS A 118 -6.29 -14.14 1.35
N PRO A 119 -6.55 -13.15 0.48
CA PRO A 119 -5.87 -11.87 0.54
C PRO A 119 -5.94 -11.25 1.95
N LEU A 120 -4.83 -10.70 2.42
CA LEU A 120 -4.74 -9.99 3.68
C LEU A 120 -5.37 -8.61 3.55
N ASP A 121 -6.28 -8.29 4.46
CA ASP A 121 -6.64 -6.90 4.71
C ASP A 121 -5.51 -6.20 5.49
N ILE A 122 -4.72 -5.41 4.76
CA ILE A 122 -3.59 -4.67 5.32
C ILE A 122 -3.95 -3.27 5.84
N LEU A 123 -5.15 -2.76 5.55
CA LEU A 123 -5.52 -1.41 5.97
C LEU A 123 -5.50 -1.23 7.49
N PRO A 124 -5.97 -2.20 8.32
CA PRO A 124 -5.83 -2.11 9.77
C PRO A 124 -4.39 -2.05 10.27
N TYR A 125 -3.44 -2.59 9.50
CA TYR A 125 -2.01 -2.54 9.86
C TYR A 125 -1.42 -1.17 9.53
N ILE A 126 -1.71 -0.68 8.33
CA ILE A 126 -1.25 0.63 7.85
C ILE A 126 -1.86 1.76 8.68
N LEU A 127 -3.16 1.74 8.93
CA LEU A 127 -3.84 2.80 9.70
C LEU A 127 -3.35 2.93 11.14
N ARG A 128 -2.65 1.91 11.66
CA ARG A 128 -2.07 1.91 13.00
C ARG A 128 -0.66 2.47 13.07
N THR A 129 0.03 2.69 11.94
CA THR A 129 1.42 3.21 11.92
C THR A 129 1.51 4.69 12.32
N GLY A 130 0.37 5.38 12.48
CA GLY A 130 0.30 6.80 12.83
C GLY A 130 0.57 7.74 11.64
N ASP A 131 0.53 9.05 11.93
CA ASP A 131 0.43 10.13 10.93
C ASP A 131 1.62 10.20 9.96
N GLY A 132 2.79 9.69 10.32
CA GLY A 132 3.99 9.73 9.47
C GLY A 132 3.85 8.99 8.13
N HIS A 133 2.89 8.06 8.05
CA HIS A 133 2.63 7.26 6.84
C HIS A 133 1.28 7.58 6.19
N VAL A 134 0.55 8.57 6.69
CA VAL A 134 -0.81 8.88 6.24
C VAL A 134 -0.89 10.31 5.72
N PHE A 135 -1.40 10.48 4.50
CA PHE A 135 -1.70 11.78 3.91
C PHE A 135 -3.19 11.91 3.64
N PHE A 136 -3.76 13.05 3.98
CA PHE A 136 -5.15 13.39 3.68
C PHE A 136 -5.16 14.58 2.72
N SER A 137 -5.92 14.47 1.64
CA SER A 137 -6.36 15.66 0.92
C SER A 137 -7.43 16.38 1.72
N LYS A 138 -7.39 17.71 1.76
CA LYS A 138 -8.51 18.51 2.26
C LYS A 138 -9.56 18.68 1.19
#